data_AF-A0AAN7Z4Y5-F1
#
_entry.id   AF-A0AAN7Z4Y5-F1
#
_cell.length_a   1.000
_cell.length_b   1.000
_cell.length_c   1.000
_cell.angle_alpha   90.00
_cell.angle_beta   90.00
_cell.angle_gamma   90.00
#
_symmetry.space_group_name_H-M   'P 1'
#
loop_
_entity.id
_entity.type
_entity.pdbx_description
1 polymer ?
#
loop_
_entity_poly.entity_id
_entity_poly.type
_entity_poly.pdbx_seq_one_letter_code
_entity_poly.pdbx_strand_id
1 'polypeptide(L)' 'MVVGLKRDLRSETDPNGIIYPQEGYKVSQAMRVDRYVECSAVTGELLKLAFEDICNTAAQTRTAAGGQSEGGCILM' A
#
# COMPACT_ATOMS: atom_id res chain seq x y z
N MET A 1 -1.62 -5.65 4.29
CA MET A 1 -1.29 -4.68 3.22
C MET A 1 -2.50 -3.77 3.00
N VAL A 2 -2.29 -2.49 2.69
CA VAL A 2 -3.35 -1.54 2.35
C VAL A 2 -3.18 -1.11 0.88
N VAL A 3 -4.30 -0.98 0.16
CA VAL A 3 -4.32 -0.58 -1.24
C VAL A 3 -5.23 0.64 -1.42
N GLY A 4 -4.67 1.74 -1.93
CA GLY A 4 -5.43 2.89 -2.40
C GLY A 4 -5.92 2.68 -3.84
N LEU A 5 -7.23 2.61 -4.02
CA LEU A 5 -7.85 2.42 -5.34
C LEU A 5 -8.26 3.75 -5.96
N LYS A 6 -8.57 3.71 -7.27
CA LYS A 6 -9.07 4.84 -8.06
C LYS A 6 -8.09 6.01 -8.10
N ARG A 7 -6.79 5.71 -8.14
CA ARG A 7 -5.71 6.71 -8.22
C ARG A 7 -5.89 7.69 -9.39
N ASP A 8 -6.48 7.21 -10.47
CA ASP A 8 -6.83 7.97 -11.68
C ASP A 8 -7.82 9.12 -11.42
N LEU A 9 -8.62 9.05 -10.36
CA LEU A 9 -9.58 10.10 -9.99
C LEU A 9 -8.98 11.17 -9.07
N ARG A 10 -7.67 11.12 -8.78
CA ARG A 10 -7.02 12.12 -7.92
C ARG A 10 -7.04 13.49 -8.61
N SER A 11 -7.86 14.39 -8.08
CA SER A 11 -7.99 15.78 -8.54
C SER A 11 -7.98 16.75 -7.37
N GLU A 12 -7.11 17.76 -7.39
CA GLU A 12 -7.06 18.81 -6.35
C GLU A 12 -8.34 19.67 -6.31
N THR A 13 -9.17 19.59 -7.35
CA THR A 13 -10.46 20.28 -7.44
C THR A 13 -11.65 19.45 -6.98
N ASP A 14 -11.43 18.21 -6.50
CA ASP A 14 -12.51 17.40 -5.95
C ASP A 14 -13.07 18.04 -4.67
N PRO A 15 -14.39 18.29 -4.58
CA PRO A 15 -14.99 18.94 -3.41
C PRO A 15 -14.86 18.12 -2.11
N ASN A 16 -14.63 16.81 -2.19
CA ASN A 16 -14.38 15.94 -1.03
C ASN A 16 -12.89 15.86 -0.67
N GLY A 17 -12.03 16.53 -1.45
CA GLY A 17 -10.58 16.44 -1.34
C GLY A 17 -10.03 15.12 -1.89
N ILE A 18 -8.71 15.00 -1.82
CA ILE A 18 -7.98 13.79 -2.22
C ILE A 18 -7.21 13.25 -1.04
N ILE A 19 -7.07 11.92 -0.99
CA ILE A 19 -6.13 11.28 -0.08
C ILE A 19 -4.74 11.43 -0.69
N TYR A 20 -3.84 12.13 -0.01
CA TYR A 20 -2.44 12.19 -0.40
C TYR A 20 -1.72 10.88 -0.05
N PRO A 21 -0.68 10.48 -0.80
CA PRO A 21 0.05 9.25 -0.51
C PRO A 21 0.56 9.18 0.93
N GLN A 22 0.98 10.31 1.49
CA GLN A 22 1.47 10.45 2.87
C GLN A 22 0.39 10.09 3.91
N GLU A 23 -0.87 10.43 3.64
CA GLU A 23 -1.99 10.07 4.50
C GLU A 23 -2.29 8.58 4.43
N GLY A 24 -2.23 8.00 3.22
CA GLY A 24 -2.33 6.55 3.03
C GLY A 24 -1.24 5.77 3.78
N TYR A 25 0.00 6.26 3.77
CA TYR A 25 1.08 5.70 4.57
C TYR A 25 0.82 5.80 6.08
N LYS A 26 0.37 6.97 6.57
CA LYS A 26 0.03 7.14 7.99
C LYS A 26 -1.04 6.16 8.45
N VAL A 27 -2.10 5.99 7.66
CA VAL A 27 -3.17 5.03 7.95
C VAL A 27 -2.64 3.60 7.98
N SER A 28 -1.79 3.24 7.02
CA SER A 28 -1.18 1.91 6.94
C SER A 28 -0.28 1.61 8.14
N GLN A 29 0.51 2.59 8.57
CA GLN A 29 1.35 2.47 9.78
C GLN A 29 0.49 2.36 11.05
N ALA A 30 -0.59 3.14 11.17
CA ALA A 30 -1.51 3.06 12.30
C ALA A 30 -2.18 1.67 12.41
N MET A 31 -2.46 1.02 11.28
CA MET A 31 -2.97 -0.35 11.22
C MET A 31 -1.89 -1.42 11.43
N ARG A 32 -0.62 -1.02 11.65
CA ARG A 32 0.55 -1.92 11.73
C ARG A 32 0.70 -2.81 10.50
N VAL A 33 0.43 -2.24 9.35
CA VAL A 33 0.55 -2.91 8.07
C VAL A 33 1.88 -2.56 7.42
N ASP A 34 2.62 -3.56 6.96
CA ASP A 34 3.95 -3.40 6.37
C ASP A 34 4.02 -2.58 5.08
N ARG A 35 2.95 -2.61 4.27
CA ARG A 35 2.95 -2.06 2.91
C ARG A 35 1.68 -1.30 2.58
N TYR A 36 1.90 -0.19 1.88
CA TYR A 36 0.90 0.64 1.24
C TYR A 36 1.23 0.76 -0.26
N VAL A 37 0.25 0.51 -1.12
CA VAL A 37 0.37 0.72 -2.58
C VAL A 37 -0.87 1.42 -3.12
N GLU A 38 -0.75 2.08 -4.27
CA GLU A 38 -1.89 2.69 -4.96
C GLU A 38 -1.98 2.21 -6.39
N CYS A 39 -3.20 2.00 -6.89
CA CYS A 39 -3.43 1.65 -8.30
C CYS A 39 -4.81 2.10 -8.79
N SER A 40 -4.99 2.02 -10.11
CA SER A 40 -6.30 2.13 -10.75
C SER A 40 -6.65 0.83 -11.47
N ALA A 41 -7.79 0.25 -11.10
CA ALA A 41 -8.36 -0.88 -11.83
C ALA A 41 -9.00 -0.45 -13.17
N VAL A 42 -9.34 0.83 -13.31
CA VAL A 42 -10.03 1.36 -14.51
C VAL A 42 -9.02 1.69 -15.60
N THR A 43 -7.95 2.40 -15.28
CA THR A 43 -6.93 2.78 -16.25
C THR A 43 -5.78 1.77 -16.33
N GLY A 44 -5.68 0.85 -15.37
CA GLY A 44 -4.56 -0.08 -15.24
C GLY A 44 -3.30 0.56 -14.65
N GLU A 45 -3.34 1.84 -14.26
CA GLU A 45 -2.22 2.53 -13.63
C GLU A 45 -1.74 1.76 -12.40
N LEU A 46 -0.46 1.37 -12.40
CA LEU A 46 0.22 0.63 -11.33
C LEU A 46 -0.42 -0.72 -10.94
N LEU A 47 -1.40 -1.20 -11.70
CA LEU A 47 -2.16 -2.41 -11.37
C LEU A 47 -1.26 -3.65 -11.28
N LYS A 48 -0.40 -3.84 -12.29
CA LYS A 48 0.52 -4.98 -12.34
C LYS A 48 1.49 -4.99 -11.14
N LEU A 49 2.08 -3.83 -10.83
CA LEU A 49 3.01 -3.69 -9.69
C LEU A 49 2.30 -3.96 -8.36
N ALA A 50 1.08 -3.43 -8.19
CA ALA A 50 0.28 -3.69 -7.00
C ALA A 50 -0.01 -5.21 -6.82
N PHE A 51 -0.35 -5.91 -7.90
CA PHE A 51 -0.58 -7.36 -7.84
C PHE A 51 0.70 -8.16 -7.60
N GLU A 52 1.82 -7.77 -8.20
CA GLU A 52 3.12 -8.40 -7.95
C GLU A 52 3.51 -8.28 -6.47
N ASP A 53 3.37 -7.10 -5.87
CA ASP A 53 3.66 -6.88 -4.45
C ASP A 53 2.75 -7.71 -3.53
N ILE A 54 1.45 -7.79 -3.85
CA ILE A 54 0.50 -8.62 -3.10
C ILE A 54 0.91 -10.09 -3.17
N CYS A 55 1.15 -10.61 -4.38
CA CYS A 55 1.50 -12.00 -4.60
C CYS A 55 2.82 -12.37 -3.92
N ASN A 56 3.85 -11.52 -4.05
CA ASN A 56 5.14 -11.72 -3.40
C ASN A 56 5.02 -11.71 -1.88
N THR A 57 4.27 -10.75 -1.32
CA THR A 57 4.03 -10.67 0.13
C THR A 57 3.26 -11.90 0.61
N ALA A 58 2.22 -12.32 -0.11
CA ALA A 58 1.45 -13.52 0.23
C ALA A 58 2.30 -14.79 0.17
N ALA A 59 3.18 -14.93 -0.82
CA ALA A 59 4.10 -16.06 -0.92
C ALA A 59 5.03 -16.17 0.30
N GLN A 60 5.53 -15.04 0.82
CA GLN A 60 6.42 -15.01 1.99
C GLN A 60 5.74 -15.46 3.29
N THR A 61 4.42 -15.24 3.43
CA THR A 61 3.65 -15.67 4.62
C THR A 61 3.64 -17.18 4.86
N ARG A 62 4.01 -17.99 3.86
CA ARG A 62 4.13 -19.45 4.01
C ARG A 62 5.41 -19.89 4.73
N THR A 63 6.34 -18.97 4.96
CA THR A 63 7.59 -19.25 5.67
C THR A 63 7.43 -18.93 7.16
N ALA A 64 8.27 -19.54 8.01
CA ALA A 64 8.26 -19.25 9.44
C ALA A 64 8.60 -17.78 9.77
N ALA A 65 9.33 -17.10 8.88
CA ALA A 65 9.60 -15.67 8.97
C ALA A 65 8.37 -14.79 8.68
N GLY A 66 7.32 -15.36 8.06
CA GLY A 66 6.12 -14.64 7.66
C GLY A 66 6.35 -13.71 6.46
N GLY A 67 5.34 -12.90 6.15
CA GLY A 67 5.39 -11.91 5.06
C GLY A 67 5.52 -10.46 5.53
N GLN A 68 5.79 -10.26 6.82
CA GLN A 68 6.01 -8.95 7.41
C GLN A 68 7.47 -8.56 7.25
N SER A 69 7.74 -7.25 7.14
CA SER A 69 9.10 -6.73 7.14
C SER A 69 9.73 -6.89 8.52
N GLU A 70 11.06 -6.97 8.59
CA GLU A 70 11.75 -7.01 9.88
C GLU A 70 11.49 -5.70 10.64
N GLY A 71 10.62 -5.78 11.65
CA GLY A 71 10.36 -4.67 12.56
C GLY A 71 11.48 -4.54 13.58
N GLY A 72 12.17 -3.40 13.57
CA GLY A 72 13.21 -3.13 14.56
C GLY A 72 13.59 -1.65 14.58
N CYS A 73 13.13 -0.92 15.61
CA CYS A 73 13.82 0.30 16.01
C CYS A 73 15.06 -0.15 16.81
N ILE A 74 16.11 -0.54 16.10
CA ILE A 74 17.44 -0.68 16.69
C ILE A 74 17.98 0.73 16.89
N LEU A 75 18.14 1.13 18.16
CA LEU A 75 18.91 2.32 18.53
C LEU A 75 20.33 2.13 17.99
N MET A 76 20.68 2.87 16.93
CA MET A 76 22.07 3.11 16.55
C MET A 76 22.57 4.37 17.24
#